data_AF-A0A939PGR5-F1
#
_entry.id   AF-A0A939PGR5-F1
#
_cell.length_a   1.000
_cell.length_b   1.000
_cell.length_c   1.000
_cell.angle_alpha   90.00
_cell.angle_beta   90.00
_cell.angle_gamma   90.00
#
_symmetry.space_group_name_H-M   'P 1'
#
loop_
_entity.id
_entity.type
_entity.pdbx_description
1 polymer ?
#
loop_
_entity_poly.entity_id
_entity_poly.type
_entity_poly.pdbx_seq_one_letter_code
_entity_poly.pdbx_strand_id
1 'polypeptide(L)'
;MQPITGAPPLPQGAAALSAWRELPRATRRELLRADGPHPDPAAGVVAVGYARAVLARSPLRHAVPLVGVLFAVLLPLIVVLVVTTHSKTISNAVVLPLALAGALAWRIRIRGRLVALHRMESVNSAALWETERGAPIQAAERSAPTTAEEVEIRYNAGALRRQYAFLAVYGLVAVAVLAVLFWYAAVAVAVLMVVVIARTVVVTRRHVRPDLPMLVMDAEGVRIPAMRARLAWADLTEIRVKPFRAWLWGKDRHATVFVLADPEVLSSQLDPWWTRRTQLSTKAHGSPLAVADLSLDHTSEETASAAAALSGLPVRRFGL
;
A
#
# COMPACT_ATOMS: atom_id res chain seq x y z
N MET A 1 -26.10 -13.55 -3.00
CA MET A 1 -25.20 -14.02 -4.07
C MET A 1 -25.38 -15.53 -4.17
N GLN A 2 -25.91 -16.04 -5.28
CA GLN A 2 -25.85 -17.49 -5.53
C GLN A 2 -24.44 -17.78 -6.07
N PRO A 3 -23.69 -18.72 -5.48
CA PRO A 3 -22.37 -19.10 -5.97
C PRO A 3 -22.50 -19.66 -7.40
N ILE A 4 -21.52 -19.42 -8.27
CA ILE A 4 -21.46 -20.15 -9.54
C ILE A 4 -21.45 -21.64 -9.23
N THR A 5 -22.40 -22.38 -9.79
CA THR A 5 -22.44 -23.84 -9.71
C THR A 5 -21.16 -24.40 -10.36
N GLY A 6 -20.17 -24.78 -9.54
CA GLY A 6 -18.93 -25.44 -9.99
C GLY A 6 -17.62 -24.69 -9.75
N ALA A 7 -17.63 -23.43 -9.32
CA ALA A 7 -16.40 -22.76 -8.90
C ALA A 7 -15.98 -23.26 -7.50
N PRO A 8 -14.73 -23.71 -7.29
CA PRO A 8 -14.30 -24.14 -5.97
C PRO A 8 -14.39 -22.97 -4.98
N PRO A 9 -14.87 -23.19 -3.75
CA PRO A 9 -14.97 -22.11 -2.76
C PRO A 9 -13.60 -21.51 -2.49
N LEU A 10 -13.52 -20.18 -2.39
CA LEU A 10 -12.28 -19.48 -2.06
C LEU A 10 -11.74 -19.98 -0.71
N PRO A 11 -10.58 -20.67 -0.68
CA PRO A 11 -10.07 -21.20 0.57
C PRO A 11 -9.60 -20.05 1.47
N GLN A 12 -9.86 -20.15 2.77
CA GLN A 12 -9.52 -19.11 3.75
C GLN A 12 -8.57 -19.63 4.84
N GLY A 13 -7.84 -18.72 5.48
CA GLY A 13 -7.05 -19.01 6.68
C GLY A 13 -6.05 -20.17 6.51
N ALA A 14 -6.21 -21.23 7.31
CA ALA A 14 -5.33 -22.40 7.26
C ALA A 14 -5.57 -23.26 6.01
N ALA A 15 -6.82 -23.40 5.55
CA ALA A 15 -7.16 -24.15 4.35
C ALA A 15 -6.49 -23.55 3.11
N ALA A 16 -6.45 -22.21 3.02
CA ALA A 16 -5.72 -21.50 1.96
C ALA A 16 -4.22 -21.83 1.93
N LEU A 17 -3.60 -21.98 3.10
CA LEU A 17 -2.18 -22.36 3.19
C LEU A 17 -1.96 -23.83 2.79
N SER A 18 -2.89 -24.73 3.09
CA SER A 18 -2.80 -26.14 2.67
C SER A 18 -2.93 -26.27 1.16
N ALA A 19 -4.00 -25.70 0.60
CA ALA A 19 -4.26 -25.70 -0.84
C ALA A 19 -3.06 -25.11 -1.62
N TRP A 20 -2.45 -24.03 -1.12
CA TRP A 20 -1.24 -23.49 -1.72
C TRP A 20 -0.05 -24.46 -1.69
N ARG A 21 0.13 -25.24 -0.61
CA ARG A 21 1.23 -26.20 -0.52
C ARG A 21 1.05 -27.39 -1.46
N GLU A 22 -0.21 -27.77 -1.70
CA GLU A 22 -0.63 -28.84 -2.61
C GLU A 22 -0.38 -28.47 -4.08
N LEU A 23 -0.38 -27.17 -4.43
CA LEU A 23 0.00 -26.73 -5.77
C LEU A 23 1.45 -27.16 -6.13
N PRO A 24 1.69 -27.60 -7.38
CA PRO A 24 3.03 -27.88 -7.88
C PRO A 24 3.98 -26.70 -7.66
N ARG A 25 5.25 -27.00 -7.37
CA ARG A 25 6.27 -25.95 -7.13
C ARG A 25 6.44 -25.02 -8.32
N ALA A 26 6.27 -25.52 -9.55
CA ALA A 26 6.33 -24.72 -10.78
C ALA A 26 5.18 -23.69 -10.81
N THR A 27 3.94 -24.14 -10.66
CA THR A 27 2.73 -23.30 -10.60
C THR A 27 2.82 -22.22 -9.53
N ARG A 28 3.32 -22.53 -8.33
CA ARG A 28 3.54 -21.52 -7.29
C ARG A 28 4.55 -20.44 -7.68
N ARG A 29 5.64 -20.81 -8.35
CA ARG A 29 6.66 -19.85 -8.82
C ARG A 29 6.10 -18.98 -9.94
N GLU A 30 5.30 -19.58 -10.82
CA GLU A 30 4.59 -18.87 -11.88
C GLU A 30 3.62 -17.85 -11.28
N LEU A 31 2.71 -18.26 -10.40
CA LEU A 31 1.75 -17.38 -9.72
C LEU A 31 2.42 -16.21 -8.97
N LEU A 32 3.59 -16.43 -8.36
CA LEU A 32 4.34 -15.37 -7.67
C LEU A 32 5.05 -14.39 -8.61
N ARG A 33 5.30 -14.79 -9.87
CA ARG A 33 5.98 -13.98 -10.88
C ARG A 33 5.02 -13.40 -11.92
N ALA A 34 3.85 -13.99 -12.06
CA ALA A 34 2.91 -13.71 -13.13
C ALA A 34 2.55 -12.23 -13.21
N ASP A 35 2.52 -11.74 -14.45
CA ASP A 35 2.12 -10.39 -14.78
C ASP A 35 0.62 -10.28 -15.07
N GLY A 36 -0.02 -11.42 -15.40
CA GLY A 36 -1.44 -11.54 -15.72
C GLY A 36 -2.11 -12.72 -15.00
N PRO A 37 -3.42 -12.89 -15.21
CA PRO A 37 -4.19 -13.99 -14.61
C PRO A 37 -3.59 -15.33 -14.96
N HIS A 38 -3.64 -16.27 -14.02
CA HIS A 38 -3.20 -17.63 -14.29
C HIS A 38 -4.17 -18.32 -15.26
N PRO A 39 -3.69 -19.08 -16.27
CA PRO A 39 -4.55 -19.74 -17.25
C PRO A 39 -5.49 -20.79 -16.62
N ASP A 40 -5.06 -21.45 -15.54
CA ASP A 40 -5.93 -22.29 -14.71
C ASP A 40 -6.63 -21.45 -13.63
N PRO A 41 -7.96 -21.26 -13.69
CA PRO A 41 -8.71 -20.47 -12.72
C PRO A 41 -8.71 -21.09 -11.33
N ALA A 42 -8.63 -22.42 -11.19
CA ALA A 42 -8.59 -23.07 -9.88
C ALA A 42 -7.30 -22.72 -9.12
N ALA A 43 -6.16 -22.74 -9.82
CA ALA A 43 -4.89 -22.24 -9.27
C ALA A 43 -4.97 -20.74 -8.90
N GLY A 44 -5.69 -19.94 -9.71
CA GLY A 44 -5.99 -18.53 -9.41
C GLY A 44 -6.78 -18.34 -8.11
N VAL A 45 -7.84 -19.13 -7.87
CA VAL A 45 -8.63 -19.12 -6.62
C VAL A 45 -7.72 -19.41 -5.41
N VAL A 46 -6.90 -20.46 -5.50
CA VAL A 46 -5.96 -20.83 -4.43
C VAL A 46 -4.94 -19.71 -4.18
N ALA A 47 -4.45 -19.07 -5.24
CA ALA A 47 -3.52 -17.95 -5.14
C ALA A 47 -4.14 -16.75 -4.40
N VAL A 48 -5.38 -16.37 -4.73
CA VAL A 48 -6.10 -15.29 -4.04
C VAL A 48 -6.31 -15.63 -2.56
N GLY A 49 -6.78 -16.84 -2.26
CA GLY A 49 -6.98 -17.30 -0.88
C GLY A 49 -5.68 -17.27 -0.07
N TYR A 50 -4.58 -17.77 -0.65
CA TYR A 50 -3.26 -17.76 -0.02
C TYR A 50 -2.73 -16.33 0.20
N ALA A 51 -2.83 -15.45 -0.80
CA ALA A 51 -2.41 -14.06 -0.67
C ALA A 51 -3.16 -13.37 0.48
N ARG A 52 -4.49 -13.50 0.52
CA ARG A 52 -5.33 -12.97 1.60
C ARG A 52 -4.95 -13.51 2.96
N ALA A 53 -4.76 -14.83 3.09
CA ALA A 53 -4.39 -15.46 4.34
C ALA A 53 -3.01 -14.97 4.86
N VAL A 54 -2.02 -14.84 3.97
CA VAL A 54 -0.69 -14.33 4.34
C VAL A 54 -0.72 -12.84 4.67
N LEU A 55 -1.44 -12.02 3.90
CA LEU A 55 -1.59 -10.59 4.15
C LEU A 55 -2.38 -10.30 5.44
N ALA A 56 -3.36 -11.15 5.77
CA ALA A 56 -4.10 -11.09 7.04
C ALA A 56 -3.23 -11.47 8.24
N ARG A 57 -2.47 -12.57 8.12
CA ARG A 57 -1.62 -13.11 9.20
C ARG A 57 -0.27 -12.42 9.32
N SER A 58 0.09 -11.57 8.37
CA SER A 58 1.39 -10.92 8.29
C SER A 58 1.76 -10.35 9.66
N PRO A 59 2.69 -10.99 10.41
CA PRO A 59 3.06 -10.55 11.75
C PRO A 59 3.61 -9.14 11.68
N LEU A 60 4.09 -8.70 10.51
CA LEU A 60 4.52 -7.35 10.21
C LEU A 60 3.44 -6.28 10.47
N ARG A 61 2.14 -6.62 10.54
CA ARG A 61 1.08 -5.68 11.02
C ARG A 61 1.33 -5.23 12.46
N HIS A 62 1.83 -6.12 13.31
CA HIS A 62 2.17 -5.85 14.72
C HIS A 62 3.68 -5.71 14.93
N ALA A 63 4.46 -6.40 14.12
CA ALA A 63 5.89 -6.59 14.27
C ALA A 63 6.69 -5.51 13.56
N VAL A 64 6.12 -4.48 12.94
CA VAL A 64 6.90 -3.40 12.30
C VAL A 64 6.98 -2.11 13.05
N PRO A 65 6.01 -1.69 13.86
CA PRO A 65 6.38 -0.87 15.00
C PRO A 65 7.38 -1.64 15.85
N LEU A 66 7.19 -2.95 16.08
CA LEU A 66 8.15 -3.75 16.87
C LEU A 66 9.52 -3.87 16.21
N VAL A 67 9.65 -4.19 14.92
CA VAL A 67 10.95 -4.32 14.22
C VAL A 67 11.54 -2.95 13.93
N GLY A 68 10.72 -1.92 13.77
CA GLY A 68 11.15 -0.53 13.83
C GLY A 68 11.74 -0.18 15.19
N VAL A 69 11.08 -0.59 16.30
CA VAL A 69 11.56 -0.42 17.68
C VAL A 69 12.84 -1.23 17.82
N LEU A 70 12.81 -2.49 17.39
CA LEU A 70 13.91 -3.43 17.50
C LEU A 70 15.10 -2.91 16.72
N PHE A 71 14.92 -2.29 15.55
CA PHE A 71 16.00 -1.60 14.85
C PHE A 71 16.43 -0.32 15.56
N ALA A 72 15.49 0.51 15.99
CA ALA A 72 15.77 1.76 16.70
C ALA A 72 16.40 1.55 18.08
N VAL A 73 16.29 0.35 18.67
CA VAL A 73 16.80 -0.02 19.98
C VAL A 73 17.99 -0.99 19.86
N LEU A 74 17.87 -2.10 19.11
CA LEU A 74 18.98 -3.06 18.93
C LEU A 74 20.11 -2.48 18.10
N LEU A 75 19.86 -1.68 17.05
CA LEU A 75 20.97 -1.13 16.27
C LEU A 75 21.87 -0.23 17.13
N PRO A 76 21.34 0.74 17.90
CA PRO A 76 22.17 1.50 18.84
C PRO A 76 22.70 0.64 19.99
N LEU A 77 21.95 -0.34 20.50
CA LEU A 77 22.46 -1.27 21.53
C LEU A 77 23.66 -2.07 21.03
N ILE A 78 23.60 -2.61 19.81
CA ILE A 78 24.69 -3.32 19.15
C ILE A 78 25.87 -2.37 18.95
N VAL A 79 25.63 -1.14 18.48
CA VAL A 79 26.69 -0.12 18.36
C VAL A 79 27.35 0.14 19.71
N VAL A 80 26.60 0.30 20.79
CA VAL A 80 27.16 0.56 22.12
C VAL A 80 27.89 -0.65 22.66
N LEU A 81 27.35 -1.85 22.52
CA LEU A 81 28.00 -3.09 22.94
C LEU A 81 29.35 -3.25 22.23
N VAL A 82 29.37 -2.98 20.93
CA VAL A 82 30.54 -3.08 20.06
C VAL A 82 31.56 -1.96 20.37
N VAL A 83 31.12 -0.74 20.72
CA VAL A 83 31.97 0.38 21.18
C VAL A 83 32.57 0.15 22.58
N THR A 84 31.82 -0.47 23.48
CA THR A 84 32.23 -0.66 24.89
C THR A 84 33.17 -1.84 25.07
N THR A 85 33.02 -2.91 24.28
CA THR A 85 33.99 -4.01 24.23
C THR A 85 35.29 -3.54 23.58
N HIS A 86 36.40 -3.56 24.33
CA HIS A 86 37.69 -2.88 24.08
C HIS A 86 38.50 -3.27 22.80
N SER A 87 37.91 -3.93 21.81
CA SER A 87 38.52 -4.20 20.50
C SER A 87 38.18 -3.08 19.50
N LYS A 88 38.83 -1.93 19.68
CA LYS A 88 38.27 -0.58 19.44
C LYS A 88 38.13 -0.05 18.00
N THR A 89 38.41 -0.78 16.91
CA THR A 89 38.36 -0.12 15.58
C THR A 89 37.85 -0.98 14.44
N ILE A 90 38.25 -2.25 14.37
CA ILE A 90 37.90 -3.10 13.22
C ILE A 90 36.49 -3.69 13.35
N SER A 91 36.04 -4.00 14.58
CA SER A 91 34.71 -4.60 14.80
C SER A 91 33.58 -3.62 14.46
N ASN A 92 33.69 -2.36 14.88
CA ASN A 92 32.60 -1.37 14.77
C ASN A 92 32.39 -0.92 13.32
N ALA A 93 33.50 -0.72 12.59
CA ALA A 93 33.47 -0.31 11.20
C ALA A 93 32.90 -1.40 10.27
N VAL A 94 32.89 -2.68 10.70
CA VAL A 94 32.42 -3.80 9.88
C VAL A 94 31.02 -4.26 10.31
N VAL A 95 30.77 -4.40 11.62
CA VAL A 95 29.50 -4.94 12.14
C VAL A 95 28.33 -4.00 11.87
N LEU A 96 28.51 -2.68 12.03
CA LEU A 96 27.42 -1.72 11.84
C LEU A 96 26.95 -1.65 10.37
N PRO A 97 27.85 -1.51 9.37
CA PRO A 97 27.43 -1.58 7.96
C PRO A 97 26.81 -2.92 7.58
N LEU A 98 27.31 -4.05 8.10
CA LEU A 98 26.72 -5.36 7.83
C LEU A 98 25.32 -5.49 8.43
N ALA A 99 25.09 -5.01 9.65
CA ALA A 99 23.77 -5.01 10.27
C ALA A 99 22.79 -4.11 9.49
N LEU A 100 23.21 -2.90 9.10
CA LEU A 100 22.43 -2.00 8.26
C LEU A 100 22.13 -2.60 6.87
N ALA A 101 23.12 -3.24 6.25
CA ALA A 101 22.95 -3.92 4.96
C ALA A 101 21.98 -5.09 5.08
N GLY A 102 22.10 -5.92 6.12
CA GLY A 102 21.19 -7.02 6.42
C GLY A 102 19.76 -6.53 6.66
N ALA A 103 19.59 -5.45 7.42
CA ALA A 103 18.31 -4.78 7.64
C ALA A 103 17.66 -4.31 6.35
N LEU A 104 18.45 -3.62 5.51
CA LEU A 104 18.01 -3.07 4.25
C LEU A 104 17.63 -4.19 3.28
N ALA A 105 18.47 -5.23 3.17
CA ALA A 105 18.19 -6.41 2.36
C ALA A 105 16.92 -7.13 2.82
N TRP A 106 16.74 -7.31 4.13
CA TRP A 106 15.53 -7.90 4.72
C TRP A 106 14.29 -7.06 4.40
N ARG A 107 14.38 -5.74 4.55
CA ARG A 107 13.30 -4.79 4.22
C ARG A 107 12.94 -4.82 2.73
N ILE A 108 13.94 -4.82 1.84
CA ILE A 108 13.76 -4.91 0.39
C ILE A 108 13.06 -6.23 0.03
N ARG A 109 13.55 -7.35 0.60
CA ARG A 109 12.98 -8.69 0.37
C ARG A 109 11.53 -8.79 0.83
N ILE A 110 11.21 -8.30 2.02
CA ILE A 110 9.84 -8.29 2.56
C ILE A 110 8.94 -7.44 1.68
N ARG A 111 9.39 -6.23 1.31
CA ARG A 111 8.61 -5.34 0.46
C ARG A 111 8.32 -5.98 -0.88
N GLY A 112 9.32 -6.60 -1.52
CA GLY A 112 9.15 -7.33 -2.78
C GLY A 112 8.13 -8.47 -2.65
N ARG A 113 8.21 -9.25 -1.55
CA ARG A 113 7.24 -10.32 -1.28
C ARG A 113 5.82 -9.78 -1.08
N LEU A 114 5.63 -8.70 -0.33
CA LEU A 114 4.32 -8.11 -0.10
C LEU A 114 3.73 -7.55 -1.40
N VAL A 115 4.54 -6.87 -2.22
CA VAL A 115 4.12 -6.40 -3.54
C VAL A 115 3.70 -7.58 -4.42
N ALA A 116 4.47 -8.66 -4.45
CA ALA A 116 4.11 -9.86 -5.20
C ALA A 116 2.79 -10.49 -4.72
N LEU A 117 2.54 -10.53 -3.40
CA LEU A 117 1.29 -11.05 -2.85
C LEU A 117 0.09 -10.17 -3.20
N HIS A 118 0.21 -8.84 -3.06
CA HIS A 118 -0.83 -7.90 -3.46
C HIS A 118 -1.12 -7.99 -4.95
N ARG A 119 -0.07 -8.08 -5.77
CA ARG A 119 -0.19 -8.27 -7.21
C ARG A 119 -0.94 -9.55 -7.53
N MET A 120 -0.50 -10.68 -6.98
CA MET A 120 -1.12 -11.99 -7.19
C MET A 120 -2.60 -11.99 -6.77
N GLU A 121 -2.94 -11.36 -5.64
CA GLU A 121 -4.34 -11.14 -5.25
C GLU A 121 -5.08 -10.30 -6.29
N SER A 122 -4.51 -9.15 -6.69
CA SER A 122 -5.17 -8.16 -7.54
C SER A 122 -5.45 -8.64 -8.96
N VAL A 123 -4.55 -9.47 -9.51
CA VAL A 123 -4.59 -9.96 -10.88
C VAL A 123 -5.55 -11.15 -10.98
N ASN A 124 -5.46 -12.10 -10.05
CA ASN A 124 -6.33 -13.28 -10.06
C ASN A 124 -7.75 -12.94 -9.58
N SER A 125 -7.93 -12.02 -8.63
CA SER A 125 -9.29 -11.60 -8.22
C SER A 125 -10.06 -10.89 -9.34
N ALA A 126 -9.37 -10.17 -10.23
CA ALA A 126 -10.01 -9.55 -11.39
C ALA A 126 -10.55 -10.60 -12.38
N ALA A 127 -9.75 -11.62 -12.69
CA ALA A 127 -10.17 -12.71 -13.58
C ALA A 127 -11.28 -13.57 -12.97
N LEU A 128 -11.19 -13.87 -11.67
CA LEU A 128 -12.27 -14.60 -10.98
C LEU A 128 -13.58 -13.84 -11.00
N TRP A 129 -13.53 -12.52 -10.92
CA TRP A 129 -14.72 -11.69 -11.01
C TRP A 129 -15.39 -11.72 -12.38
N GLU A 130 -14.60 -11.71 -13.45
CA GLU A 130 -15.14 -11.85 -14.82
C GLU A 130 -15.84 -13.20 -15.00
N THR A 131 -15.33 -14.25 -14.35
CA THR A 131 -15.99 -15.57 -14.35
C THR A 131 -17.22 -15.63 -13.42
N GLU A 132 -17.18 -14.98 -12.25
CA GLU A 132 -18.26 -14.98 -11.24
C GLU A 132 -19.42 -14.07 -11.59
N ARG A 133 -19.16 -13.02 -12.37
CA ARG A 133 -20.15 -12.02 -12.75
C ARG A 133 -20.02 -11.69 -14.22
N GLY A 134 -20.55 -12.57 -15.06
CA GLY A 134 -21.36 -12.14 -16.21
C GLY A 134 -22.63 -11.39 -15.79
N ALA A 135 -22.64 -10.76 -14.61
CA ALA A 135 -23.74 -9.97 -14.12
C ALA A 135 -23.68 -8.61 -14.83
N PRO A 136 -24.83 -8.06 -15.27
CA PRO A 136 -24.86 -6.76 -15.91
C PRO A 136 -24.14 -5.78 -15.00
N ILE A 137 -23.30 -4.92 -15.60
CA ILE A 137 -22.83 -3.68 -14.99
C ILE A 137 -24.07 -3.16 -14.25
N GLN A 138 -24.05 -3.17 -12.91
CA GLN A 138 -25.05 -2.43 -12.17
C GLN A 138 -24.77 -1.00 -12.56
N ALA A 139 -25.38 -0.57 -13.67
CA ALA A 139 -25.52 0.80 -14.07
C ALA A 139 -26.11 1.41 -12.82
N ALA A 140 -25.23 2.02 -12.01
CA ALA A 140 -25.56 2.56 -10.72
C ALA A 140 -26.89 3.27 -10.91
N GLU A 141 -27.93 2.80 -10.20
CA GLU A 141 -29.26 3.37 -10.29
C GLU A 141 -29.09 4.88 -10.32
N ARG A 142 -29.48 5.47 -11.46
CA ARG A 142 -29.19 6.83 -11.89
C ARG A 142 -29.79 7.83 -10.90
N SER A 143 -29.16 7.99 -9.75
CA SER A 143 -29.22 9.21 -8.98
C SER A 143 -28.05 10.03 -9.50
N ALA A 144 -28.20 10.55 -10.72
CA ALA A 144 -27.26 11.52 -11.24
C ALA A 144 -27.24 12.70 -10.24
N PRO A 145 -26.11 13.06 -9.64
CA PRO A 145 -26.02 14.28 -8.86
C PRO A 145 -26.41 15.42 -9.81
N THR A 146 -27.51 16.10 -9.48
CA THR A 146 -28.24 17.02 -10.37
C THR A 146 -27.48 18.32 -10.65
N THR A 147 -26.23 18.44 -10.23
CA THR A 147 -25.38 19.59 -10.50
C THR A 147 -23.95 19.12 -10.69
N ALA A 148 -23.27 19.69 -11.69
CA ALA A 148 -21.86 19.50 -12.02
C ALA A 148 -20.94 20.00 -10.88
N GLU A 149 -21.11 19.42 -9.70
CA GLU A 149 -20.43 19.82 -8.49
C GLU A 149 -19.06 19.13 -8.47
N GLU A 150 -18.03 19.96 -8.47
CA GLU A 150 -16.65 19.56 -8.33
C GLU A 150 -16.47 18.84 -6.99
N VAL A 151 -16.11 17.56 -7.03
CA VAL A 151 -15.84 16.76 -5.83
C VAL A 151 -14.36 16.85 -5.51
N GLU A 152 -14.03 17.60 -4.46
CA GLU A 152 -12.68 17.70 -3.94
C GLU A 152 -12.42 16.70 -2.82
N ILE A 153 -11.38 15.89 -2.97
CA ILE A 153 -10.91 14.96 -1.94
C ILE A 153 -9.61 15.52 -1.35
N ARG A 154 -9.63 15.80 -0.05
CA ARG A 154 -8.50 16.44 0.64
C ARG A 154 -7.88 15.51 1.68
N TYR A 155 -6.65 15.83 2.04
CA TYR A 155 -6.02 15.18 3.18
C TYR A 155 -6.69 15.60 4.48
N ASN A 156 -7.06 14.63 5.30
CA ASN A 156 -7.57 14.88 6.64
C ASN A 156 -6.42 15.40 7.54
N ALA A 157 -6.38 16.72 7.75
CA ALA A 157 -5.35 17.37 8.57
C ALA A 157 -5.31 16.82 10.01
N GLY A 158 -6.44 16.38 10.57
CA GLY A 158 -6.50 15.70 11.86
C GLY A 158 -5.79 14.35 11.84
N ALA A 159 -6.01 13.54 10.80
CA ALA A 159 -5.35 12.25 10.63
C ALA A 159 -3.84 12.42 10.44
N LEU A 160 -3.40 13.37 9.61
CA LEU A 160 -1.98 13.68 9.42
C LEU A 160 -1.32 14.15 10.72
N ARG A 161 -1.96 15.06 11.47
CA ARG A 161 -1.46 15.51 12.78
C ARG A 161 -1.31 14.36 13.77
N ARG A 162 -2.32 13.47 13.85
CA ARG A 162 -2.23 12.26 14.69
C ARG A 162 -1.09 11.35 14.29
N GLN A 163 -0.86 11.16 12.98
CA GLN A 163 0.26 10.36 12.48
C GLN A 163 1.62 10.96 12.89
N TYR A 164 1.80 12.28 12.76
CA TYR A 164 3.03 12.94 13.18
C TYR A 164 3.22 12.93 14.70
N ALA A 165 2.15 13.18 15.46
CA ALA A 165 2.19 13.10 16.92
C ALA A 165 2.57 11.69 17.38
N PHE A 166 2.00 10.65 16.76
CA PHE A 166 2.37 9.27 17.06
C PHE A 166 3.85 8.99 16.78
N LEU A 167 4.37 9.45 15.64
CA LEU A 167 5.79 9.30 15.29
C LEU A 167 6.72 10.04 16.27
N ALA A 168 6.32 11.25 16.72
CA ALA A 168 7.07 12.05 17.67
C ALA A 168 7.08 11.41 19.07
N VAL A 169 5.92 11.01 19.59
CA VAL A 169 5.79 10.31 20.88
C VAL A 169 6.63 9.03 20.88
N TYR A 170 6.54 8.25 19.80
CA TYR A 170 7.33 7.04 19.64
C TYR A 170 8.84 7.32 19.64
N GLY A 171 9.28 8.35 18.92
CA GLY A 171 10.68 8.78 18.93
C GLY A 171 11.15 9.20 20.33
N LEU A 172 10.31 9.93 21.06
CA LEU A 172 10.62 10.38 22.42
C LEU A 172 10.75 9.20 23.39
N VAL A 173 9.84 8.22 23.33
CA VAL A 173 9.92 6.99 24.13
C VAL A 173 11.20 6.22 23.82
N ALA A 174 11.56 6.06 22.54
CA ALA A 174 12.79 5.38 22.16
C ALA A 174 14.05 6.08 22.70
N VAL A 175 14.09 7.42 22.62
CA VAL A 175 15.19 8.23 23.17
C VAL A 175 15.24 8.11 24.70
N ALA A 176 14.11 8.19 25.39
CA ALA A 176 14.06 8.09 26.85
C ALA A 176 14.58 6.73 27.36
N VAL A 177 14.14 5.62 26.73
CA VAL A 177 14.62 4.27 27.07
C VAL A 177 16.13 4.16 26.85
N LEU A 178 16.65 4.69 25.74
CA LEU A 178 18.08 4.67 25.46
C LEU A 178 18.87 5.62 26.38
N ALA A 179 18.30 6.73 26.83
CA ALA A 179 18.98 7.65 27.75
C ALA A 179 19.26 7.00 29.10
N VAL A 180 18.32 6.19 29.60
CA VAL A 180 18.47 5.43 30.85
C VAL A 180 19.55 4.34 30.71
N LEU A 181 19.59 3.65 29.57
CA LEU A 181 20.52 2.54 29.36
C LEU A 181 21.93 3.01 28.93
N PHE A 182 22.00 3.99 28.01
CA PHE A 182 23.22 4.42 27.31
C PHE A 182 23.11 5.88 26.82
N TRP A 183 23.44 6.85 27.67
CA TRP A 183 23.18 8.27 27.39
C TRP A 183 23.79 8.79 26.07
N TYR A 184 25.00 8.37 25.70
CA TYR A 184 25.63 8.76 24.42
C TYR A 184 24.84 8.27 23.19
N ALA A 185 24.26 7.07 23.26
CA ALA A 185 23.45 6.52 22.17
C ALA A 185 22.10 7.23 22.05
N ALA A 186 21.55 7.71 23.18
CA ALA A 186 20.31 8.46 23.19
C ALA A 186 20.41 9.76 22.39
N VAL A 187 21.54 10.47 22.49
CA VAL A 187 21.79 11.70 21.71
C VAL A 187 21.82 11.38 20.21
N ALA A 188 22.57 10.35 19.80
CA ALA A 188 22.65 9.96 18.39
C ALA A 188 21.28 9.54 17.81
N VAL A 189 20.49 8.79 18.58
CA VAL A 189 19.14 8.38 18.19
C VAL A 189 18.17 9.56 18.16
N ALA A 190 18.28 10.50 19.10
CA ALA A 190 17.47 11.72 19.10
C ALA A 190 17.73 12.54 17.83
N VAL A 191 18.99 12.76 17.47
CA VAL A 191 19.38 13.45 16.23
C VAL A 191 18.83 12.70 15.01
N LEU A 192 18.99 11.38 14.95
CA LEU A 192 18.46 10.57 13.85
C LEU A 192 16.93 10.68 13.73
N MET A 193 16.21 10.62 14.85
CA MET A 193 14.76 10.76 14.88
C MET A 193 14.31 12.15 14.42
N VAL A 194 14.99 13.21 14.84
CA VAL A 194 14.73 14.57 14.37
C VAL A 194 14.94 14.65 12.86
N VAL A 195 16.04 14.09 12.33
CA VAL A 195 16.31 14.06 10.88
C VAL A 195 15.24 13.28 10.13
N VAL A 196 14.81 12.12 10.64
CA VAL A 196 13.75 11.30 10.02
C VAL A 196 12.42 12.06 10.01
N ILE A 197 12.00 12.62 11.14
CA ILE A 197 10.75 13.38 11.25
C ILE A 197 10.80 14.61 10.34
N ALA A 198 11.87 15.40 10.39
CA ALA A 198 12.06 16.57 9.54
C ALA A 198 12.01 16.19 8.06
N ARG A 199 12.70 15.11 7.65
CA ARG A 199 12.65 14.59 6.29
C ARG A 199 11.24 14.17 5.91
N THR A 200 10.50 13.48 6.76
CA THR A 200 9.10 13.09 6.49
C THR A 200 8.22 14.32 6.31
N VAL A 201 8.35 15.34 7.17
CA VAL A 201 7.60 16.59 7.06
C VAL A 201 7.94 17.32 5.76
N VAL A 202 9.22 17.44 5.41
CA VAL A 202 9.68 18.09 4.16
C VAL A 202 9.14 17.33 2.94
N VAL A 203 9.23 16.00 2.91
CA VAL A 203 8.72 15.20 1.80
C VAL A 203 7.21 15.35 1.66
N THR A 204 6.45 15.32 2.76
CA THR A 204 5.01 15.54 2.72
C THR A 204 4.69 16.96 2.24
N ARG A 205 5.31 17.99 2.80
CA ARG A 205 5.05 19.39 2.36
C ARG A 205 5.40 19.61 0.89
N ARG A 206 6.56 19.11 0.44
CA ARG A 206 7.05 19.36 -0.92
C ARG A 206 6.31 18.57 -1.99
N HIS A 207 6.08 17.28 -1.74
CA HIS A 207 5.54 16.37 -2.75
C HIS A 207 4.05 16.12 -2.55
N VAL A 208 3.60 15.90 -1.31
CA VAL A 208 2.19 15.61 -1.04
C VAL A 208 1.33 16.88 -1.08
N ARG A 209 1.88 18.03 -0.67
CA ARG A 209 1.21 19.35 -0.66
C ARG A 209 -0.19 19.27 -0.02
N PRO A 210 -0.26 19.00 1.29
CA PRO A 210 -1.54 18.77 1.98
C PRO A 210 -2.47 20.00 2.01
N ASP A 211 -1.96 21.17 1.61
CA ASP A 211 -2.69 22.40 1.36
C ASP A 211 -3.51 22.38 0.06
N LEU A 212 -3.17 21.50 -0.88
CA LEU A 212 -3.93 21.27 -2.12
C LEU A 212 -4.84 20.04 -1.97
N PRO A 213 -5.97 20.00 -2.70
CA PRO A 213 -6.75 18.77 -2.80
C PRO A 213 -5.91 17.66 -3.41
N MET A 214 -6.04 16.44 -2.88
CA MET A 214 -5.32 15.27 -3.37
C MET A 214 -5.88 14.82 -4.72
N LEU A 215 -7.21 14.83 -4.84
CA LEU A 215 -7.95 14.47 -6.04
C LEU A 215 -9.09 15.46 -6.22
N VAL A 216 -9.30 15.91 -7.44
CA VAL A 216 -10.45 16.73 -7.82
C VAL A 216 -11.14 16.02 -8.97
N MET A 217 -12.44 15.79 -8.84
CA MET A 217 -13.25 15.12 -9.85
C MET A 217 -14.34 16.06 -10.31
N ASP A 218 -14.45 16.27 -11.61
CA ASP A 218 -15.43 17.16 -12.22
C ASP A 218 -16.02 16.50 -13.48
N ALA A 219 -16.78 17.26 -14.28
CA ALA A 219 -17.36 16.75 -15.52
C ALA A 219 -16.31 16.41 -16.59
N GLU A 220 -15.11 17.01 -16.53
CA GLU A 220 -14.09 16.83 -17.55
C GLU A 220 -13.18 15.64 -17.25
N GLY A 221 -13.00 15.30 -15.96
CA GLY A 221 -12.19 14.17 -15.56
C GLY A 221 -11.72 14.20 -14.12
N VAL A 222 -10.52 13.64 -13.94
CA VAL A 222 -9.80 13.58 -12.68
C VAL A 222 -8.56 14.46 -12.75
N ARG A 223 -8.46 15.41 -11.83
CA ARG A 223 -7.27 16.27 -11.65
C ARG A 223 -6.53 15.88 -10.38
N ILE A 224 -5.20 15.86 -10.46
CA ILE A 224 -4.30 15.57 -9.33
C ILE A 224 -3.35 16.77 -9.16
N PRO A 225 -3.77 17.81 -8.42
CA PRO A 225 -3.04 19.08 -8.35
C PRO A 225 -1.58 18.95 -7.89
N ALA A 226 -1.33 18.12 -6.88
CA ALA A 226 0.02 17.89 -6.35
C ALA A 226 0.98 17.23 -7.38
N MET A 227 0.42 16.55 -8.38
CA MET A 227 1.15 15.92 -9.48
C MET A 227 1.13 16.75 -10.76
N ARG A 228 0.34 17.84 -10.82
CA ARG A 228 0.04 18.60 -12.04
C ARG A 228 -0.47 17.72 -13.19
N ALA A 229 -1.15 16.63 -12.85
CA ALA A 229 -1.66 15.67 -13.80
C ALA A 229 -3.18 15.79 -13.94
N ARG A 230 -3.67 15.50 -15.14
CA ARG A 230 -5.10 15.48 -15.48
C ARG A 230 -5.38 14.26 -16.36
N LEU A 231 -6.49 13.59 -16.08
CA LEU A 231 -6.98 12.44 -16.83
C LEU A 231 -8.42 12.74 -17.23
N ALA A 232 -8.74 12.63 -18.51
CA ALA A 232 -10.12 12.69 -18.95
C ALA A 232 -10.86 11.41 -18.52
N TRP A 233 -12.18 11.49 -18.35
CA TRP A 233 -12.97 10.27 -18.09
C TRP A 233 -12.83 9.24 -19.21
N ALA A 234 -12.61 9.69 -20.46
CA ALA A 234 -12.36 8.83 -21.61
C ALA A 234 -11.04 8.03 -21.52
N ASP A 235 -10.08 8.48 -20.72
CA ASP A 235 -8.81 7.77 -20.49
C ASP A 235 -8.96 6.64 -19.46
N LEU A 236 -10.11 6.57 -18.79
CA LEU A 236 -10.43 5.62 -17.73
C LEU A 236 -11.41 4.56 -18.24
N THR A 237 -11.12 3.30 -17.93
CA THR A 237 -11.96 2.16 -18.35
C THR A 237 -12.92 1.73 -17.25
N GLU A 238 -12.47 1.79 -15.99
CA GLU A 238 -13.29 1.42 -14.83
C GLU A 238 -12.72 1.93 -13.52
N ILE A 239 -13.57 1.94 -12.49
CA ILE A 239 -13.20 2.26 -11.12
C ILE A 239 -13.25 0.98 -10.30
N ARG A 240 -12.19 0.71 -9.53
CA ARG A 240 -12.13 -0.47 -8.66
C ARG A 240 -12.00 -0.05 -7.20
N VAL A 241 -12.80 -0.62 -6.32
CA VAL A 241 -12.59 -0.53 -4.86
C VAL A 241 -11.97 -1.84 -4.39
N LYS A 242 -10.73 -1.77 -3.90
CA LYS A 242 -9.97 -2.95 -3.44
C LYS A 242 -9.63 -2.83 -1.96
N PRO A 243 -9.50 -3.94 -1.22
CA PRO A 243 -9.06 -3.89 0.15
C PRO A 243 -7.59 -3.46 0.16
N PHE A 244 -7.32 -2.34 0.83
CA PHE A 244 -5.99 -1.79 1.01
C PHE A 244 -5.43 -2.20 2.36
N ARG A 245 -4.70 -3.31 2.39
CA ARG A 245 -4.07 -3.80 3.61
C ARG A 245 -2.75 -3.08 3.84
N ALA A 246 -2.85 -1.80 4.22
CA ALA A 246 -1.70 -1.02 4.62
C ALA A 246 -0.97 -1.68 5.80
N TRP A 247 0.35 -1.59 5.77
CA TRP A 247 1.25 -2.28 6.69
C TRP A 247 0.96 -1.98 8.18
N LEU A 248 0.55 -0.77 8.55
CA LEU A 248 0.59 -0.33 9.95
C LEU A 248 -0.78 -0.15 10.66
N TRP A 249 -1.92 -0.24 9.96
CA TRP A 249 -3.21 0.27 10.48
C TRP A 249 -4.33 -0.78 10.30
N GLY A 250 -4.82 -1.33 11.42
CA GLY A 250 -5.66 -2.52 11.50
C GLY A 250 -7.16 -2.33 11.25
N LYS A 251 -7.57 -1.68 10.16
CA LYS A 251 -8.98 -1.68 9.72
C LYS A 251 -9.08 -2.18 8.28
N ASP A 252 -10.27 -2.65 7.88
CA ASP A 252 -10.63 -2.91 6.48
C ASP A 252 -10.67 -1.59 5.72
N ARG A 253 -9.48 -1.13 5.36
CA ARG A 253 -9.24 0.04 4.55
C ARG A 253 -9.37 -0.35 3.10
N HIS A 254 -9.80 0.60 2.29
CA HIS A 254 -9.96 0.40 0.87
C HIS A 254 -9.07 1.37 0.09
N ALA A 255 -8.82 1.01 -1.16
CA ALA A 255 -8.23 1.90 -2.12
C ALA A 255 -9.13 1.95 -3.35
N THR A 256 -9.39 3.17 -3.81
CA THR A 256 -10.02 3.42 -5.10
C THR A 256 -8.92 3.42 -6.16
N VAL A 257 -9.02 2.51 -7.11
CA VAL A 257 -8.08 2.33 -8.20
C VAL A 257 -8.79 2.71 -9.49
N PHE A 258 -8.28 3.76 -10.14
CA PHE A 258 -8.80 4.23 -11.42
C PHE A 258 -8.04 3.49 -12.51
N VAL A 259 -8.69 2.62 -13.28
CA VAL A 259 -8.01 1.82 -14.31
C VAL A 259 -7.94 2.63 -15.58
N LEU A 260 -6.72 2.91 -16.04
CA LEU A 260 -6.49 3.66 -17.27
C LEU A 260 -6.56 2.70 -18.47
N ALA A 261 -7.09 3.19 -19.60
CA ALA A 261 -6.95 2.53 -20.90
C ALA A 261 -5.46 2.45 -21.31
N ASP A 262 -4.74 3.56 -21.12
CA ASP A 262 -3.30 3.65 -21.34
C ASP A 262 -2.59 4.21 -20.09
N PRO A 263 -1.81 3.40 -19.35
CA PRO A 263 -1.03 3.86 -18.21
C PRO A 263 0.01 4.94 -18.55
N GLU A 264 0.46 5.01 -19.81
CA GLU A 264 1.50 5.96 -20.24
C GLU A 264 1.01 7.41 -20.19
N VAL A 265 -0.28 7.64 -20.46
CA VAL A 265 -0.95 8.96 -20.43
C VAL A 265 -0.76 9.67 -19.10
N LEU A 266 -0.89 8.95 -17.98
CA LEU A 266 -0.59 9.55 -16.67
C LEU A 266 0.91 9.72 -16.50
N SER A 267 1.70 8.69 -16.81
CA SER A 267 3.13 8.68 -16.50
C SER A 267 3.95 9.77 -17.20
N SER A 268 3.52 10.18 -18.41
CA SER A 268 4.15 11.24 -19.21
C SER A 268 3.95 12.64 -18.63
N GLN A 269 2.92 12.84 -17.81
CA GLN A 269 2.64 14.10 -17.12
C GLN A 269 3.38 14.26 -15.79
N LEU A 270 3.97 13.18 -15.28
CA LEU A 270 4.54 13.14 -13.93
C LEU A 270 6.03 13.46 -13.89
N ASP A 271 6.46 14.19 -12.86
CA ASP A 271 7.87 14.32 -12.53
C ASP A 271 8.49 12.95 -12.17
N PRO A 272 9.82 12.77 -12.31
CA PRO A 272 10.49 11.47 -12.07
C PRO A 272 10.23 10.85 -10.69
N TRP A 273 10.02 11.67 -9.65
CA TRP A 273 9.67 11.19 -8.32
C TRP A 273 8.29 10.51 -8.30
N TRP A 274 7.32 11.14 -8.96
CA TRP A 274 5.95 10.64 -9.08
C TRP A 274 5.89 9.44 -10.02
N THR A 275 6.61 9.44 -11.15
CA THR A 275 6.71 8.28 -12.04
C THR A 275 7.20 7.03 -11.30
N ARG A 276 8.26 7.16 -10.48
CA ARG A 276 8.76 6.04 -9.66
C ARG A 276 7.75 5.58 -8.61
N ARG A 277 6.95 6.50 -8.06
CA ARG A 277 5.88 6.19 -7.08
C ARG A 277 4.71 5.48 -7.75
N THR A 278 4.24 5.95 -8.89
CA THR A 278 3.11 5.35 -9.61
C THR A 278 3.47 4.00 -10.20
N GLN A 279 4.72 3.76 -10.62
CA GLN A 279 5.20 2.43 -11.00
C GLN A 279 5.00 1.37 -9.90
N LEU A 280 5.15 1.75 -8.62
CA LEU A 280 4.87 0.85 -7.51
C LEU A 280 3.37 0.59 -7.36
N SER A 281 2.54 1.60 -7.59
CA SER A 281 1.08 1.45 -7.65
C SER A 281 0.66 0.53 -8.78
N THR A 282 1.21 0.72 -10.00
CA THR A 282 0.95 -0.13 -11.16
C THR A 282 1.31 -1.58 -10.86
N LYS A 283 2.47 -1.83 -10.26
CA LYS A 283 2.90 -3.18 -9.87
C LYS A 283 1.99 -3.81 -8.82
N ALA A 284 1.43 -3.04 -7.88
CA ALA A 284 0.62 -3.54 -6.78
C ALA A 284 -0.87 -3.68 -7.10
N HIS A 285 -1.41 -2.78 -7.92
CA HIS A 285 -2.85 -2.61 -8.13
C HIS A 285 -3.28 -2.75 -9.60
N GLY A 286 -2.32 -2.81 -10.53
CA GLY A 286 -2.55 -2.85 -11.97
C GLY A 286 -2.86 -1.48 -12.59
N SER A 287 -2.75 -0.39 -11.81
CA SER A 287 -2.93 0.98 -12.31
C SER A 287 -1.99 1.97 -11.63
N PRO A 288 -1.48 2.98 -12.36
CA PRO A 288 -0.65 4.04 -11.79
C PRO A 288 -1.41 4.95 -10.82
N LEU A 289 -2.75 4.98 -10.88
CA LEU A 289 -3.60 5.81 -10.01
C LEU A 289 -4.39 4.95 -9.02
N ALA A 290 -3.88 4.87 -7.80
CA ALA A 290 -4.57 4.26 -6.66
C ALA A 290 -4.58 5.24 -5.47
N VAL A 291 -5.77 5.44 -4.91
CA VAL A 291 -6.04 6.38 -3.82
C VAL A 291 -6.52 5.60 -2.62
N ALA A 292 -5.70 5.51 -1.58
CA ALA A 292 -6.04 4.82 -0.33
C ALA A 292 -6.70 5.77 0.68
N ASP A 293 -7.75 5.30 1.36
CA ASP A 293 -8.57 6.08 2.30
C ASP A 293 -7.93 6.35 3.69
N LEU A 294 -6.62 6.14 3.84
CA LEU A 294 -5.94 6.18 5.14
C LEU A 294 -5.95 7.57 5.81
N SER A 295 -5.88 8.61 5.00
CA SER A 295 -5.67 10.00 5.46
C SER A 295 -6.50 10.98 4.65
N LEU A 296 -7.61 10.52 4.08
CA LEU A 296 -8.53 11.32 3.28
C LEU A 296 -9.75 11.69 4.12
N ASP A 297 -10.42 12.75 3.72
CA ASP A 297 -11.74 13.13 4.24
C ASP A 297 -12.87 12.28 3.67
N HIS A 298 -12.66 11.64 2.52
CA HIS A 298 -13.58 10.69 1.89
C HIS A 298 -13.09 9.25 1.99
N THR A 299 -14.03 8.33 2.15
CA THR A 299 -13.80 6.88 2.02
C THR A 299 -13.60 6.49 0.57
N SER A 300 -13.01 5.30 0.32
CA SER A 300 -12.88 4.80 -1.05
C SER A 300 -14.23 4.52 -1.73
N GLU A 301 -15.26 4.15 -0.97
CA GLU A 301 -16.61 3.94 -1.51
C GLU A 301 -17.28 5.26 -1.92
N GLU A 302 -17.17 6.31 -1.10
CA GLU A 302 -17.63 7.66 -1.46
C GLU A 302 -16.88 8.18 -2.69
N THR A 303 -15.55 8.01 -2.71
CA THR A 303 -14.71 8.39 -3.86
C THR A 303 -15.15 7.67 -5.13
N ALA A 304 -15.35 6.34 -5.06
CA ALA A 304 -15.73 5.54 -6.22
C ALA A 304 -17.15 5.84 -6.69
N SER A 305 -18.09 6.08 -5.77
CA SER A 305 -19.47 6.42 -6.08
C SER A 305 -19.57 7.79 -6.73
N ALA A 306 -18.84 8.79 -6.21
CA ALA A 306 -18.73 10.11 -6.83
C ALA A 306 -18.11 10.05 -8.23
N ALA A 307 -16.99 9.33 -8.38
CA ALA A 307 -16.35 9.14 -9.69
C ALA A 307 -17.28 8.47 -10.70
N ALA A 308 -18.02 7.43 -10.29
CA ALA A 308 -18.97 6.74 -11.16
C ALA A 308 -20.16 7.61 -11.55
N ALA A 309 -20.64 8.43 -10.62
CA ALA A 309 -21.72 9.36 -10.87
C ALA A 309 -21.33 10.45 -11.90
N LEU A 310 -20.09 10.94 -11.84
CA LEU A 310 -19.57 11.95 -12.77
C LEU A 310 -19.22 11.36 -14.16
N SER A 311 -18.68 10.15 -14.18
CA SER A 311 -18.10 9.55 -15.39
C SER A 311 -19.00 8.56 -16.13
N GLY A 312 -20.01 8.00 -15.44
CA GLY A 312 -20.78 6.84 -15.92
C GLY A 312 -19.98 5.54 -15.96
N LEU A 313 -18.73 5.52 -15.45
CA LEU A 313 -17.88 4.33 -15.48
C LEU A 313 -18.36 3.24 -14.51
N PRO A 314 -18.15 1.97 -14.84
CA PRO A 314 -18.50 0.87 -13.96
C PRO A 314 -17.61 0.87 -12.69
N VAL A 315 -18.22 0.57 -11.54
CA VAL A 315 -17.51 0.37 -10.27
C VAL A 315 -17.44 -1.12 -9.94
N ARG A 316 -16.23 -1.68 -9.85
CA ARG A 316 -15.99 -3.04 -9.37
C ARG A 316 -15.51 -3.04 -7.92
N ARG A 317 -16.20 -3.78 -7.05
CA ARG A 317 -15.85 -3.90 -5.63
C ARG A 317 -15.26 -5.27 -5.34
N PHE A 318 -14.07 -5.30 -4.75
CA PHE A 318 -13.37 -6.54 -4.42
C PHE A 318 -13.33 -6.72 -2.91
N GLY A 319 -13.71 -7.89 -2.40
CA GLY A 319 -13.45 -8.29 -1.01
C GLY A 319 -14.20 -7.51 0.07
N LEU A 320 -15.35 -6.92 -0.26
CA LEU A 320 -16.37 -6.50 0.70
C LEU A 320 -17.12 -7.71 1.28
#